data_AF-A0A820IFW5-F1
#
_entry.id   AF-A0A820IFW5-F1
#
_cell.length_a   1.000
_cell.length_b   1.000
_cell.length_c   1.000
_cell.angle_alpha   90.00
_cell.angle_beta   90.00
_cell.angle_gamma   90.00
#
_symmetry.space_group_name_H-M   'P 1'
#
loop_
_entity.id
_entity.type
_entity.pdbx_description
1 polymer ?
#
loop_
_entity_poly.entity_id
_entity_poly.type
_entity_poly.pdbx_seq_one_letter_code
_entity_poly.pdbx_strand_id
1 'polypeptide(L)'
;IQICRSYGARVYIDAVLNHFTGVGYDLNQHRNPNSGCVKWDNKTSSTPIERQSPFYTHAFTYQYNSNTGKAPSNEFPAAASGPKDFHYDRPNVGLVDMLSLGTSGFRIDAAKHISPEDLSAIMKKVQIKMGGKLPDDFFVWLEVLT
;
A
#
# COMPACT_ATOMS: atom_id res chain seq x y z
N ILE A 1 -13.14 19.31 -2.84
CA ILE A 1 -14.25 18.33 -2.98
C ILE A 1 -15.61 19.02 -3.04
N GLN A 2 -16.03 19.73 -1.98
CA GLN A 2 -17.38 20.33 -1.91
C GLN A 2 -17.70 21.29 -3.07
N ILE A 3 -16.73 22.13 -3.48
CA ILE A 3 -16.89 23.01 -4.65
C ILE A 3 -17.14 22.20 -5.93
N CYS A 4 -16.37 21.13 -6.20
CA CYS A 4 -16.62 20.29 -7.38
C CYS A 4 -18.03 19.67 -7.34
N ARG A 5 -18.45 19.18 -6.16
CA ARG A 5 -19.78 18.60 -5.97
C ARG A 5 -20.90 19.62 -6.15
N SER A 6 -20.72 20.89 -5.78
CA SER A 6 -21.74 21.93 -6.00
C SER A 6 -22.00 22.20 -7.48
N TYR A 7 -21.08 21.82 -8.37
CA TYR A 7 -21.26 21.85 -9.82
C TYR A 7 -21.66 20.50 -10.43
N GLY A 8 -22.00 19.50 -9.60
CA GLY A 8 -22.35 18.16 -10.08
C GLY A 8 -21.15 17.31 -10.57
N ALA A 9 -19.91 17.77 -10.34
CA ALA A 9 -18.72 17.01 -10.70
C ALA A 9 -18.36 15.98 -9.61
N ARG A 10 -18.25 14.71 -10.01
CA ARG A 10 -17.73 13.64 -9.16
C ARG A 10 -16.23 13.78 -8.98
N VAL A 11 -15.72 13.44 -7.80
CA VAL A 11 -14.29 13.52 -7.47
C VAL A 11 -13.80 12.13 -7.15
N TYR A 12 -12.69 11.75 -7.77
CA TYR A 12 -12.02 10.47 -7.54
C TYR A 12 -10.58 10.73 -7.13
N ILE A 13 -10.11 10.00 -6.12
CA ILE A 13 -8.75 10.15 -5.59
C ILE A 13 -7.88 9.02 -6.09
N ASP A 14 -6.64 9.35 -6.43
CA ASP A 14 -5.61 8.36 -6.71
C ASP A 14 -5.15 7.71 -5.40
N ALA A 15 -5.53 6.46 -5.20
CA ALA A 15 -5.29 5.71 -3.99
C ALA A 15 -4.06 4.82 -4.17
N VAL A 16 -2.96 5.31 -3.61
CA VAL A 16 -1.68 4.62 -3.59
C VAL A 16 -1.62 3.67 -2.39
N LEU A 17 -2.14 2.45 -2.57
CA LEU A 17 -2.30 1.45 -1.50
C LEU A 17 -1.20 0.39 -1.48
N ASN A 18 -0.59 0.18 -2.65
CA ASN A 18 0.49 -0.76 -2.83
C ASN A 18 1.70 -0.36 -1.97
N HIS A 19 1.91 0.95 -1.74
CA HIS A 19 3.21 1.44 -1.33
C HIS A 19 3.33 2.77 -0.58
N PHE A 20 4.57 3.07 -0.17
CA PHE A 20 4.97 4.29 0.51
C PHE A 20 6.11 5.01 -0.25
N THR A 21 7.16 5.43 0.44
CA THR A 21 8.26 6.16 -0.17
C THR A 21 9.34 5.23 -0.73
N GLY A 22 10.38 5.83 -1.32
CA GLY A 22 11.54 5.10 -1.83
C GLY A 22 12.27 4.28 -0.77
N VAL A 23 13.24 3.51 -1.23
CA VAL A 23 13.98 2.54 -0.41
C VAL A 23 14.70 3.20 0.76
N GLY A 24 14.38 2.75 1.98
CA GLY A 24 15.01 3.11 3.24
C GLY A 24 15.58 1.88 3.95
N TYR A 25 15.19 1.67 5.21
CA TYR A 25 15.67 0.58 6.05
C TYR A 25 14.85 -0.72 5.89
N ASP A 26 15.54 -1.85 5.93
CA ASP A 26 14.99 -3.21 5.80
C ASP A 26 15.70 -4.25 6.68
N LEU A 27 15.09 -5.43 6.79
CA LEU A 27 15.59 -6.60 7.54
C LEU A 27 16.27 -7.65 6.67
N ASN A 28 16.07 -7.59 5.36
CA ASN A 28 16.32 -8.73 4.49
C ASN A 28 17.61 -8.55 3.71
N GLN A 29 18.26 -9.65 3.38
CA GLN A 29 19.39 -9.61 2.46
C GLN A 29 18.93 -9.31 1.03
N HIS A 30 19.87 -8.75 0.29
CA HIS A 30 19.62 -8.23 -1.03
C HIS A 30 20.44 -8.91 -2.13
N ARG A 31 19.93 -8.83 -3.36
CA ARG A 31 20.59 -9.28 -4.57
C ARG A 31 20.15 -8.45 -5.77
N ASN A 32 21.09 -7.86 -6.49
CA ASN A 32 20.81 -7.21 -7.77
C ASN A 32 21.05 -8.18 -8.94
N PRO A 33 19.99 -8.68 -9.61
CA PRO A 33 20.13 -9.60 -10.74
C PRO A 33 20.78 -8.94 -11.97
N ASN A 34 20.66 -7.61 -12.10
CA ASN A 34 21.17 -6.86 -13.25
C ASN A 34 22.62 -6.38 -13.05
N SER A 35 23.23 -6.67 -11.90
CA SER A 35 24.62 -6.33 -11.58
C SER A 35 25.36 -7.58 -11.14
N GLY A 36 25.43 -8.60 -12.00
CA GLY A 36 26.19 -9.83 -11.73
C GLY A 36 25.79 -10.58 -10.46
N CYS A 37 24.53 -10.47 -10.02
CA CYS A 37 24.04 -11.05 -8.76
C CYS A 37 24.77 -10.56 -7.49
N VAL A 38 25.28 -9.32 -7.50
CA VAL A 38 25.87 -8.68 -6.31
C VAL A 38 24.89 -8.74 -5.14
N LYS A 39 25.39 -9.19 -3.98
CA LYS A 39 24.66 -9.31 -2.73
C LYS A 39 25.15 -8.28 -1.73
N TRP A 40 24.24 -7.81 -0.87
CA TRP A 40 24.56 -6.99 0.29
C TRP A 40 23.60 -7.28 1.43
N ASP A 41 24.03 -6.94 2.64
CA ASP A 41 23.26 -7.15 3.85
C ASP A 41 22.07 -6.19 3.96
N ASN A 42 21.33 -6.30 5.05
CA ASN A 42 20.16 -5.49 5.31
C ASN A 42 20.54 -4.01 5.47
N LYS A 43 19.61 -3.11 5.13
CA LYS A 43 19.83 -1.67 5.30
C LYS A 43 19.37 -1.25 6.69
N THR A 44 20.32 -0.91 7.55
CA THR A 44 20.05 -0.42 8.91
C THR A 44 20.43 1.05 9.05
N SER A 45 19.76 1.72 9.99
CA SER A 45 20.14 3.06 10.43
C SER A 45 21.39 2.98 11.29
N SER A 46 22.22 4.02 11.25
CA SER A 46 23.31 4.23 12.21
C SER A 46 22.81 4.55 13.63
N THR A 47 21.49 4.76 13.81
CA THR A 47 20.88 4.95 15.12
C THR A 47 20.89 3.67 15.95
N PRO A 48 20.98 3.77 17.30
CA PRO A 48 20.84 2.61 18.20
C PRO A 48 19.56 1.83 17.93
N ILE A 49 19.58 0.51 18.13
CA ILE A 49 18.47 -0.42 17.80
C ILE A 49 17.11 0.03 18.34
N GLU A 50 17.10 0.62 19.55
CA GLU A 50 15.90 1.14 20.22
C GLU A 50 15.28 2.36 19.53
N ARG A 51 16.02 3.03 18.65
CA ARG A 51 15.63 4.23 17.91
C ARG A 51 15.62 4.02 16.40
N GLN A 52 15.91 2.81 15.92
CA GLN A 52 15.83 2.52 14.50
C GLN A 52 14.37 2.65 14.06
N SER A 53 14.13 3.39 12.98
CA SER A 53 12.84 3.33 12.30
C SER A 53 12.61 1.86 11.94
N PRO A 54 11.41 1.31 12.22
CA PRO A 54 11.21 -0.09 11.93
C PRO A 54 11.27 -0.34 10.41
N PHE A 55 11.49 -1.59 10.05
CA PHE A 55 11.94 -1.97 8.72
C PHE A 55 10.74 -2.06 7.77
N TYR A 56 10.58 -1.05 6.91
CA TYR A 56 9.33 -0.82 6.19
C TYR A 56 9.45 -0.72 4.67
N THR A 57 10.68 -0.72 4.15
CA THR A 57 10.93 -0.49 2.73
C THR A 57 11.91 -1.52 2.24
N HIS A 58 11.56 -2.35 1.26
CA HIS A 58 12.50 -3.31 0.68
C HIS A 58 12.69 -3.04 -0.81
N ALA A 59 13.91 -3.24 -1.29
CA ALA A 59 14.17 -3.31 -2.73
C ALA A 59 15.34 -4.23 -2.97
N PHE A 60 15.22 -5.09 -3.98
CA PHE A 60 16.21 -6.13 -4.28
C PHE A 60 16.31 -7.22 -3.22
N THR A 61 15.34 -7.34 -2.31
CA THR A 61 15.32 -8.40 -1.32
C THR A 61 14.92 -9.72 -1.99
N TYR A 62 15.52 -10.82 -1.54
CA TYR A 62 15.25 -12.15 -2.12
C TYR A 62 14.78 -13.17 -1.08
N GLN A 63 14.77 -12.79 0.19
CA GLN A 63 14.35 -13.63 1.31
C GLN A 63 12.89 -13.36 1.66
N TYR A 64 12.14 -14.41 2.03
CA TYR A 64 10.79 -14.28 2.56
C TYR A 64 10.76 -13.41 3.81
N ASN A 65 9.75 -12.56 3.95
CA ASN A 65 9.56 -11.75 5.15
C ASN A 65 9.28 -12.66 6.35
N SER A 66 10.07 -12.55 7.43
CA SER A 66 9.95 -13.41 8.61
C SER A 66 8.64 -13.24 9.38
N ASN A 67 7.99 -12.08 9.28
CA ASN A 67 6.73 -11.79 9.97
C ASN A 67 5.52 -12.31 9.20
N THR A 68 5.58 -12.34 7.86
CA THR A 68 4.42 -12.71 7.01
C THR A 68 4.58 -14.03 6.28
N GLY A 69 5.80 -14.55 6.14
CA GLY A 69 6.13 -15.72 5.34
C GLY A 69 5.92 -15.54 3.82
N LYS A 70 5.62 -14.31 3.36
CA LYS A 70 5.40 -14.01 1.94
C LYS A 70 6.69 -13.49 1.31
N ALA A 71 6.82 -13.70 -0.01
CA ALA A 71 7.93 -13.13 -0.77
C ALA A 71 7.90 -11.60 -0.63
N PRO A 72 9.06 -10.94 -0.51
CA PRO A 72 9.09 -9.50 -0.54
C PRO A 72 8.63 -9.06 -1.92
N SER A 73 7.58 -8.26 -1.97
CA SER A 73 7.03 -7.77 -3.22
C SER A 73 8.00 -6.77 -3.83
N ASN A 74 8.80 -7.20 -4.80
CA ASN A 74 9.56 -6.25 -5.61
C ASN A 74 8.56 -5.41 -6.39
N GLU A 75 8.40 -4.17 -5.98
CA GLU A 75 8.89 -3.06 -6.77
C GLU A 75 8.92 -1.83 -5.87
N PHE A 76 9.57 -0.75 -6.29
CA PHE A 76 8.92 0.52 -6.08
C PHE A 76 7.61 0.39 -6.87
N PRO A 77 6.51 -0.08 -6.26
CA PRO A 77 6.34 0.10 -4.82
C PRO A 77 5.47 -0.99 -4.14
N ALA A 78 5.97 -1.75 -3.16
CA ALA A 78 5.11 -2.71 -2.46
C ALA A 78 5.53 -2.95 -1.01
N ALA A 79 4.85 -2.32 -0.06
CA ALA A 79 4.72 -2.91 1.26
C ALA A 79 3.70 -4.04 1.10
N ALA A 80 4.00 -5.25 1.54
CA ALA A 80 3.00 -6.32 1.57
C ALA A 80 1.96 -5.98 2.65
N SER A 81 1.11 -4.99 2.38
CA SER A 81 0.01 -4.52 3.21
C SER A 81 -1.13 -5.55 3.21
N GLY A 82 -0.80 -6.76 3.67
CA GLY A 82 -1.78 -7.78 3.99
C GLY A 82 -2.43 -7.50 5.35
N PRO A 83 -3.55 -8.17 5.70
CA PRO A 83 -4.29 -7.97 6.95
C PRO A 83 -3.48 -8.11 8.25
N LYS A 84 -2.27 -8.67 8.16
CA LYS A 84 -1.35 -8.91 9.27
C LYS A 84 -0.18 -7.93 9.33
N ASP A 85 -0.07 -7.01 8.37
CA ASP A 85 0.92 -5.95 8.40
C ASP A 85 0.42 -4.82 9.32
N PHE A 86 1.32 -4.28 10.15
CA PHE A 86 1.05 -3.17 11.08
C PHE A 86 0.46 -1.95 10.37
N HIS A 87 0.71 -1.80 9.06
CA HIS A 87 0.19 -0.73 8.25
C HIS A 87 -1.19 -0.98 7.63
N TYR A 88 -1.78 -2.17 7.75
CA TYR A 88 -3.06 -2.50 7.10
C TYR A 88 -4.21 -1.54 7.47
N ASP A 89 -4.24 -1.04 8.71
CA ASP A 89 -5.36 -0.21 9.18
C ASP A 89 -5.27 1.25 8.74
N ARG A 90 -4.07 1.77 8.44
CA ARG A 90 -3.89 3.19 8.09
C ARG A 90 -4.48 3.57 6.73
N PRO A 91 -4.26 2.81 5.63
CA PRO A 91 -4.90 3.09 4.36
C PRO A 91 -6.43 3.03 4.47
N ASN A 92 -6.95 2.09 5.25
CA ASN A 92 -8.39 1.96 5.48
C ASN A 92 -9.00 3.21 6.15
N VAL A 93 -8.30 3.82 7.12
CA VAL A 93 -8.75 5.09 7.73
C VAL A 93 -8.72 6.23 6.70
N GLY A 94 -7.63 6.36 5.94
CA GLY A 94 -7.53 7.41 4.91
C GLY A 94 -8.63 7.31 3.86
N LEU A 95 -8.95 6.10 3.37
CA LEU A 95 -10.03 5.90 2.40
C LEU A 95 -11.40 6.27 2.97
N VAL A 96 -11.68 5.88 4.23
CA VAL A 96 -12.92 6.22 4.93
C VAL A 96 -13.07 7.73 5.14
N ASP A 97 -11.99 8.41 5.53
CA ASP A 97 -11.98 9.86 5.71
C ASP A 97 -12.27 10.57 4.37
N MET A 98 -11.63 10.15 3.28
CA MET A 98 -11.83 10.73 1.95
C MET A 98 -13.26 10.52 1.43
N LEU A 99 -13.86 9.36 1.68
CA LEU A 99 -15.27 9.11 1.38
C LEU A 99 -16.18 9.99 2.24
N SER A 100 -15.87 10.13 3.53
CA SER A 100 -16.64 10.99 4.46
C SER A 100 -16.57 12.47 4.08
N LEU A 101 -15.48 12.91 3.45
CA LEU A 101 -15.32 14.26 2.90
C LEU A 101 -16.07 14.48 1.58
N GLY A 102 -16.68 13.44 1.00
CA GLY A 102 -17.53 13.50 -0.19
C GLY A 102 -16.87 13.03 -1.49
N THR A 103 -15.77 12.27 -1.42
CA THR A 103 -15.20 11.64 -2.63
C THR A 103 -16.14 10.57 -3.18
N SER A 104 -16.26 10.46 -4.50
CA SER A 104 -17.09 9.47 -5.20
C SER A 104 -16.35 8.13 -5.42
N GLY A 105 -15.13 7.97 -4.92
CA GLY A 105 -14.35 6.74 -4.95
C GLY A 105 -12.90 6.94 -5.42
N PHE A 106 -12.29 5.90 -5.98
CA PHE A 106 -10.83 5.84 -6.13
C PHE A 106 -10.35 5.22 -7.44
N ARG A 107 -9.20 5.69 -7.92
CA ARG A 107 -8.32 4.96 -8.84
C ARG A 107 -7.30 4.22 -7.98
N ILE A 108 -7.24 2.89 -8.04
CA ILE A 108 -6.22 2.14 -7.30
C ILE A 108 -4.96 2.08 -8.17
N ASP A 109 -3.91 2.76 -7.71
CA ASP A 109 -2.59 2.75 -8.33
C ASP A 109 -1.94 1.36 -8.25
N ALA A 110 -1.22 0.99 -9.32
CA ALA A 110 -0.38 -0.21 -9.35
C ALA A 110 -1.10 -1.49 -8.88
N ALA A 111 -2.40 -1.62 -9.19
CA ALA A 111 -3.23 -2.70 -8.67
C ALA A 111 -2.76 -4.10 -9.12
N LYS A 112 -2.01 -4.21 -10.22
CA LYS A 112 -1.34 -5.45 -10.67
C LYS A 112 -0.45 -6.08 -9.58
N HIS A 113 0.08 -5.27 -8.67
CA HIS A 113 1.04 -5.69 -7.66
C HIS A 113 0.39 -5.96 -6.28
N ILE A 114 -0.92 -5.76 -6.17
CA ILE A 114 -1.71 -6.09 -4.97
C ILE A 114 -2.43 -7.41 -5.24
N SER A 115 -2.38 -8.36 -4.29
CA SER A 115 -3.17 -9.59 -4.41
C SER A 115 -4.66 -9.23 -4.49
N PRO A 116 -5.44 -9.85 -5.40
CA PRO A 116 -6.88 -9.63 -5.49
C PRO A 116 -7.61 -9.89 -4.17
N GLU A 117 -7.16 -10.88 -3.40
CA GLU A 117 -7.71 -11.22 -2.08
C GLU A 117 -7.44 -10.11 -1.05
N ASP A 118 -6.21 -9.59 -1.01
CA ASP A 118 -5.83 -8.50 -0.11
C ASP A 118 -6.59 -7.21 -0.48
N LEU A 119 -6.72 -6.89 -1.77
CA LEU A 119 -7.50 -5.74 -2.24
C LEU A 119 -8.99 -5.87 -1.89
N SER A 120 -9.59 -7.04 -2.07
CA SER A 120 -10.97 -7.34 -1.67
C SER A 120 -11.16 -7.16 -0.16
N ALA A 121 -10.21 -7.64 0.65
CA ALA A 121 -10.23 -7.49 2.10
C ALA A 121 -10.16 -6.02 2.54
N ILE A 122 -9.34 -5.20 1.88
CA ILE A 122 -9.26 -3.75 2.11
C ILE A 122 -10.61 -3.10 1.82
N MET A 123 -11.19 -3.34 0.64
CA MET A 123 -12.46 -2.74 0.26
C MET A 123 -13.62 -3.16 1.17
N LYS A 124 -13.64 -4.43 1.60
CA LYS A 124 -14.62 -4.91 2.60
C LYS A 124 -14.46 -4.19 3.93
N LYS A 125 -13.23 -3.93 4.38
CA LYS A 125 -12.97 -3.20 5.63
C LYS A 125 -13.38 -1.73 5.53
N VAL A 126 -13.16 -1.08 4.38
CA VAL A 126 -13.67 0.28 4.10
C VAL A 126 -15.19 0.31 4.21
N GLN A 127 -15.89 -0.62 3.56
CA GLN A 127 -17.35 -0.70 3.63
C GLN A 127 -17.85 -0.87 5.08
N ILE A 128 -17.24 -1.76 5.85
CA ILE A 128 -17.59 -1.97 7.26
C ILE A 128 -17.39 -0.68 8.06
N LYS A 129 -16.26 0.01 7.89
CA LYS A 129 -15.97 1.27 8.57
C LYS A 129 -16.90 2.43 8.16
N MET A 130 -17.46 2.39 6.96
CA MET A 130 -18.50 3.31 6.50
C MET A 130 -19.91 2.97 7.02
N GLY A 131 -20.05 2.04 7.97
CA GLY A 131 -21.34 1.61 8.51
C GLY A 131 -22.05 0.56 7.65
N GLY A 132 -21.32 -0.17 6.82
CA GLY A 132 -21.83 -1.27 5.99
C GLY A 132 -22.34 -0.86 4.61
N LYS A 133 -22.41 0.45 4.32
CA LYS A 133 -22.85 0.97 3.02
C LYS A 133 -21.83 2.00 2.49
N LEU A 134 -21.51 1.91 1.21
CA LEU A 134 -20.72 2.93 0.51
C LEU A 134 -21.65 4.01 -0.08
N PRO A 135 -21.14 5.21 -0.41
CA PRO A 135 -21.93 6.24 -1.09
C PRO A 135 -22.61 5.73 -2.35
N ASP A 136 -23.79 6.25 -2.69
CA ASP A 136 -24.56 5.77 -3.85
C ASP A 136 -23.83 6.04 -5.19
N ASP A 137 -22.96 7.06 -5.23
CA ASP A 137 -22.11 7.39 -6.37
C ASP A 137 -20.71 6.75 -6.30
N PHE A 138 -20.48 5.81 -5.39
CA PHE A 138 -19.19 5.16 -5.20
C PHE A 138 -18.78 4.34 -6.43
N PHE A 139 -17.57 4.60 -6.93
CA PHE A 139 -16.97 3.83 -8.01
C PHE A 139 -15.45 3.68 -7.81
N VAL A 140 -14.93 2.49 -8.13
CA VAL A 140 -13.50 2.19 -8.07
C VAL A 140 -13.04 1.55 -9.37
N TRP A 141 -11.84 1.91 -9.84
CA TRP A 141 -11.19 1.21 -10.94
C TRP A 141 -9.72 0.95 -10.61
N LEU A 142 -9.18 -0.07 -11.26
CA LEU A 142 -7.85 -0.61 -10.97
C LEU A 142 -6.92 -0.28 -12.14
N GLU A 143 -5.75 0.29 -11.83
CA GLU A 143 -4.69 0.38 -12.80
C GLU A 143 -3.96 -0.96 -12.91
N VAL A 144 -4.15 -1.64 -14.04
CA VAL A 144 -3.46 -2.89 -14.37
C VAL A 144 -2.92 -2.78 -15.78
N LEU A 145 -1.60 -2.62 -15.91
CA LEU A 145 -0.92 -2.59 -17.21
C LEU A 145 -0.47 -4.00 -17.60
N THR A 146 -0.70 -4.41 -18.84
CA THR A 146 -0.32 -5.75 -19.34
C THR A 146 1.14 -5.82 -19.71
#